data_AF-A0A8J8B5B5-F1
#
_entry.id   AF-A0A8J8B5B5-F1
#
_cell.length_a   1.000
_cell.length_b   1.000
_cell.length_c   1.000
_cell.angle_alpha   90.00
_cell.angle_beta   90.00
_cell.angle_gamma   90.00
#
_symmetry.space_group_name_H-M   'P 1'
#
loop_
_entity.id
_entity.type
_entity.pdbx_description
1 polymer ?
#
loop_
_entity_poly.entity_id
_entity_poly.type
_entity_poly.pdbx_seq_one_letter_code
_entity_poly.pdbx_strand_id
1 'polypeptide(L)'
;MANLALGLVVAVLIAAVPVAAALGPDARPGSGPVLVLAPPWGAGAASIVLQAGGTPLGPVSAPFGTLATFDGPDPRPVLYELGAWAVRDGSALALLCGLDRT
;
A
#
# COMPACT_ATOMS: atom_id res chain seq x y z
N MET A 1 -22.33 -19.89 20.83
CA MET A 1 -21.29 -18.84 20.67
C MET A 1 -20.07 -19.34 19.90
N ALA A 2 -19.48 -20.49 20.26
CA ALA A 2 -18.31 -21.06 19.56
C ALA A 2 -18.51 -21.26 18.04
N ASN A 3 -19.65 -21.81 17.60
CA ASN A 3 -19.94 -22.03 16.18
C ASN A 3 -20.05 -20.73 15.37
N LEU A 4 -20.49 -19.64 16.02
CA LEU A 4 -20.68 -18.34 15.39
C LEU A 4 -19.33 -17.61 15.25
N ALA A 5 -18.47 -17.72 16.27
CA ALA A 5 -17.08 -17.25 16.20
C ALA A 5 -16.28 -18.01 15.13
N LEU A 6 -16.43 -19.33 15.05
CA LEU A 6 -15.75 -20.15 14.03
C LEU A 6 -16.21 -19.79 12.62
N GLY A 7 -17.51 -19.62 12.40
CA GLY A 7 -18.06 -19.19 11.12
C GLY A 7 -17.53 -17.82 10.67
N LEU A 8 -17.43 -16.86 11.59
CA LEU A 8 -16.87 -15.53 11.29
C LEU A 8 -15.38 -15.61 10.92
N VAL A 9 -14.58 -16.38 11.65
CA VAL A 9 -13.14 -16.55 11.36
C VAL A 9 -12.95 -17.15 9.97
N VAL A 10 -13.70 -18.20 9.64
CA VAL A 10 -13.62 -18.84 8.32
C VAL A 10 -14.01 -17.87 7.21
N ALA A 11 -15.09 -17.10 7.40
CA ALA A 11 -15.52 -16.10 6.41
C ALA A 11 -14.46 -15.02 6.18
N VAL A 12 -13.83 -14.52 7.25
CA VAL A 12 -12.75 -13.51 7.16
C VAL A 12 -11.53 -14.08 6.43
N LEU A 13 -11.11 -15.30 6.74
CA LEU A 13 -9.96 -15.93 6.09
C LEU A 13 -10.20 -16.14 4.59
N ILE A 14 -11.39 -16.59 4.21
CA ILE A 14 -11.77 -16.75 2.80
C ILE A 14 -11.79 -15.40 2.08
N ALA A 15 -12.30 -14.34 2.72
CA ALA A 15 -12.36 -13.00 2.14
C ALA A 15 -10.99 -12.31 2.07
N ALA A 16 -10.05 -12.65 2.96
CA ALA A 16 -8.73 -12.01 3.01
C ALA A 16 -7.87 -12.29 1.76
N VAL A 17 -7.98 -13.49 1.19
CA VAL A 17 -7.18 -13.91 0.01
C VAL A 17 -7.43 -13.03 -1.22
N PRO A 18 -8.67 -12.87 -1.72
CA PRO A 18 -8.93 -12.03 -2.89
C PRO A 18 -8.60 -10.56 -2.61
N VAL A 19 -8.82 -10.08 -1.38
CA VAL A 19 -8.47 -8.70 -0.99
C VAL A 19 -6.95 -8.49 -1.07
N ALA A 20 -6.16 -9.42 -0.53
CA ALA A 20 -4.70 -9.36 -0.63
C ALA A 20 -4.22 -9.40 -2.08
N ALA A 21 -4.83 -10.25 -2.92
CA ALA A 21 -4.51 -10.33 -4.34
C ALA A 21 -4.84 -9.01 -5.09
N ALA A 22 -5.95 -8.36 -4.74
CA ALA A 22 -6.37 -7.10 -5.34
C ALA A 22 -5.45 -5.92 -5.01
N LEU A 23 -4.68 -5.97 -3.91
CA LEU A 23 -3.70 -4.94 -3.56
C LEU A 23 -2.46 -4.93 -4.49
N GLY A 24 -2.30 -5.96 -5.31
CA GLY A 24 -1.17 -6.10 -6.22
C GLY A 24 0.13 -6.52 -5.51
N PRO A 25 1.24 -6.59 -6.25
CA PRO A 25 2.51 -7.05 -5.72
C PRO A 25 3.13 -6.05 -4.74
N ASP A 26 3.94 -6.57 -3.81
CA ASP A 26 4.79 -5.74 -2.97
C ASP A 26 5.75 -4.91 -3.82
N ALA A 27 6.02 -3.68 -3.36
CA ALA A 27 7.06 -2.85 -3.96
C ALA A 27 8.43 -3.56 -3.90
N ARG A 28 9.21 -3.42 -4.97
CA ARG A 28 10.57 -3.92 -5.04
C ARG A 28 11.54 -2.74 -5.06
N PRO A 29 12.77 -2.88 -4.51
CA PRO A 29 13.78 -1.85 -4.64
C PRO A 29 13.98 -1.47 -6.11
N GLY A 30 13.96 -0.17 -6.42
CA GLY A 30 14.16 0.34 -7.79
C GLY A 30 12.98 0.15 -8.75
N SER A 31 11.80 -0.30 -8.30
CA SER A 31 10.63 -0.52 -9.19
C SER A 31 9.87 0.75 -9.60
N GLY A 32 10.46 1.94 -9.42
CA GLY A 32 9.81 3.22 -9.68
C GLY A 32 8.80 3.60 -8.59
N PRO A 33 7.68 4.27 -8.94
CA PRO A 33 6.68 4.70 -7.98
C PRO A 33 6.12 3.57 -7.11
N VAL A 34 5.87 3.87 -5.84
CA VAL A 34 5.23 2.95 -4.88
C VAL A 34 3.95 3.56 -4.34
N LEU A 35 2.96 2.72 -4.07
CA LEU A 35 1.76 3.09 -3.32
C LEU A 35 1.96 2.75 -1.84
N VAL A 36 1.98 3.77 -0.99
CA VAL A 36 2.02 3.62 0.47
C VAL A 36 0.61 3.68 1.01
N LEU A 37 0.23 2.66 1.79
CA LEU A 37 -1.07 2.57 2.46
C LEU A 37 -0.88 2.72 3.98
N ALA A 38 -1.73 3.53 4.62
CA ALA A 38 -1.66 3.81 6.04
C ALA A 38 -3.04 4.14 6.62
N PRO A 39 -3.25 4.03 7.95
CA PRO A 39 -4.51 4.44 8.56
C PRO A 39 -4.73 5.95 8.44
N PRO A 40 -5.94 6.42 8.08
CA PRO A 40 -6.26 7.84 7.98
C PRO A 40 -6.41 8.51 9.35
N TRP A 41 -6.54 7.72 10.42
CA TRP A 41 -6.63 8.19 11.80
C TRP A 41 -5.26 8.34 12.48
N GLY A 42 -4.16 8.10 11.77
CA GLY A 42 -2.79 8.34 12.23
C GLY A 42 -2.16 9.56 11.56
N ALA A 43 -0.84 9.51 11.34
CA ALA A 43 -0.13 10.52 10.56
C ALA A 43 -0.62 10.59 9.09
N GLY A 44 -1.16 9.48 8.59
CA GLY A 44 -1.61 9.34 7.20
C GLY A 44 -0.47 9.06 6.22
N ALA A 45 -0.81 8.46 5.08
CA ALA A 45 0.17 7.97 4.12
C ALA A 45 1.09 9.07 3.56
N ALA A 46 0.55 10.27 3.28
CA ALA A 46 1.34 11.38 2.75
C ALA A 46 2.39 11.89 3.75
N SER A 47 2.03 11.99 5.03
CA SER A 47 2.98 12.39 6.07
C SER A 47 4.08 11.36 6.26
N ILE A 48 3.73 10.07 6.25
CA ILE A 48 4.69 8.96 6.33
C ILE A 48 5.68 9.01 5.16
N VAL A 49 5.20 9.23 3.94
CA VAL A 49 6.06 9.39 2.75
C VAL A 49 7.05 10.53 2.93
N LEU A 50 6.59 11.71 3.36
CA LEU A 50 7.44 12.89 3.54
C LEU A 50 8.49 12.66 4.64
N GLN A 51 8.10 12.05 5.75
CA GLN A 51 9.02 11.72 6.87
C GLN A 51 10.06 10.67 6.47
N ALA A 52 9.70 9.74 5.60
CA ALA A 52 10.62 8.76 5.02
C ALA A 52 11.53 9.34 3.91
N GLY A 53 11.44 10.65 3.62
CA GLY A 53 12.24 11.33 2.59
C GLY A 53 11.76 11.07 1.16
N GLY A 54 10.54 10.57 0.98
CA GLY A 54 9.94 10.38 -0.32
C GLY A 54 9.24 11.63 -0.87
N THR A 55 8.95 11.59 -2.16
CA THR A 55 8.20 12.62 -2.88
C THR A 55 6.83 12.09 -3.28
N PRO A 56 5.73 12.63 -2.70
CA PRO A 56 4.37 12.30 -3.13
C PRO A 56 4.13 12.63 -4.60
N LEU A 57 3.37 11.79 -5.28
CA LEU A 57 2.97 11.94 -6.67
C LEU A 57 1.48 12.28 -6.77
N GLY A 58 1.19 13.35 -7.50
CA GLY A 58 -0.17 13.80 -7.81
C GLY A 58 -0.66 14.95 -6.91
N PRO A 59 -1.70 15.67 -7.36
CA PRO A 59 -2.21 16.84 -6.65
C PRO A 59 -3.06 16.50 -5.41
N VAL A 60 -3.57 15.28 -5.32
CA VAL A 60 -4.46 14.81 -4.24
C VAL A 60 -4.07 13.40 -3.80
N SER A 61 -4.02 13.21 -2.49
CA SER A 61 -3.87 11.89 -1.86
C SER A 61 -5.22 11.30 -1.49
N ALA A 62 -5.36 9.99 -1.65
CA ALA A 62 -6.51 9.27 -1.10
C ALA A 62 -6.39 9.21 0.43
N PRO A 63 -7.50 9.10 1.17
CA PRO A 63 -7.46 9.07 2.64
C PRO A 63 -6.52 8.01 3.21
N PHE A 64 -6.45 6.84 2.56
CA PHE A 64 -5.62 5.71 2.98
C PHE A 64 -4.30 5.58 2.23
N GLY A 65 -4.12 6.32 1.12
CA GLY A 65 -3.11 5.97 0.12
C GLY A 65 -2.40 7.17 -0.47
N THR A 66 -1.08 7.06 -0.62
CA THR A 66 -0.28 8.06 -1.34
C THR A 66 0.68 7.35 -2.28
N LEU A 67 0.63 7.71 -3.56
CA LEU A 67 1.62 7.31 -4.54
C LEU A 67 2.86 8.18 -4.33
N ALA A 68 4.05 7.61 -4.40
CA ALA A 68 5.30 8.33 -4.13
C ALA A 68 6.49 7.75 -4.87
N THR A 69 7.54 8.55 -4.99
CA THR A 69 8.88 8.12 -5.43
C THR A 69 9.87 8.30 -4.29
N PHE A 70 10.93 7.51 -4.30
CA PHE A 70 12.00 7.56 -3.32
C PHE A 70 13.33 7.44 -4.07
N ASP A 71 14.29 8.27 -3.69
CA ASP A 71 15.65 8.17 -4.18
C ASP A 71 16.49 7.33 -3.20
N GLY A 72 17.39 6.51 -3.74
CA GLY A 72 18.35 5.76 -2.94
C GLY A 72 17.86 4.37 -2.48
N PRO A 73 18.17 3.95 -1.23
CA PRO A 73 17.93 2.58 -0.76
C PRO A 73 16.43 2.26 -0.63
N ASP A 74 16.12 0.98 -0.43
CA ASP A 74 14.76 0.49 -0.24
C ASP A 74 14.02 1.23 0.89
N PRO A 75 12.93 1.96 0.62
CA PRO A 75 12.24 2.77 1.62
C PRO A 75 11.31 1.93 2.52
N ARG A 76 11.06 0.66 2.21
CA ARG A 76 10.04 -0.14 2.90
C ARG A 76 10.28 -0.27 4.42
N PRO A 77 11.51 -0.54 4.93
CA PRO A 77 11.73 -0.68 6.36
C PRO A 77 11.31 0.58 7.14
N VAL A 78 11.74 1.76 6.70
CA VAL A 78 11.39 3.03 7.38
C VAL A 78 9.90 3.36 7.24
N LEU A 79 9.28 3.05 6.09
CA LEU A 79 7.84 3.26 5.92
C LEU A 79 7.02 2.41 6.90
N TYR A 80 7.41 1.15 7.13
CA TYR A 80 6.74 0.29 8.11
C TYR A 80 6.98 0.74 9.55
N GLU A 81 8.19 1.20 9.89
CA GLU A 81 8.48 1.79 11.21
C GLU A 81 7.64 3.05 11.50
N LEU A 82 7.36 3.84 10.47
CA LEU A 82 6.50 5.03 10.54
C LEU A 82 4.99 4.69 10.52
N GLY A 83 4.63 3.41 10.43
CA GLY A 83 3.24 2.95 10.55
C GLY A 83 2.49 2.74 9.24
N ALA A 84 3.19 2.59 8.11
CA ALA A 84 2.56 2.08 6.90
C ALA A 84 2.00 0.66 7.14
N TRP A 85 0.81 0.38 6.61
CA TRP A 85 0.23 -0.96 6.60
C TRP A 85 0.75 -1.81 5.44
N ALA A 86 1.03 -1.17 4.31
CA ALA A 86 1.45 -1.83 3.10
C ALA A 86 2.19 -0.86 2.18
N VAL A 87 3.16 -1.40 1.44
CA VAL A 87 3.85 -0.70 0.36
C VAL A 87 3.75 -1.56 -0.90
N ARG A 88 3.11 -1.04 -1.96
CA ARG A 88 2.78 -1.79 -3.18
C ARG A 88 3.46 -1.16 -4.40
N ASP A 89 3.74 -2.00 -5.39
CA ASP A 89 4.31 -1.55 -6.65
C ASP A 89 3.29 -0.68 -7.41
N GLY A 90 3.61 0.61 -7.58
CA GLY A 90 2.74 1.57 -8.25
C GLY A 90 2.54 1.27 -9.73
N SER A 91 3.44 0.52 -10.38
CA SER A 91 3.30 0.12 -11.78
C SER A 91 2.10 -0.79 -12.01
N ALA A 92 1.68 -1.55 -11.01
CA ALA A 92 0.48 -2.38 -11.11
C ALA A 92 -0.80 -1.54 -11.22
N LEU A 93 -0.81 -0.32 -10.68
CA LEU A 93 -1.94 0.60 -10.79
C LEU A 93 -2.05 1.22 -12.17
N ALA A 94 -0.94 1.34 -12.91
CA ALA A 94 -0.95 1.84 -14.28
C ALA A 94 -1.84 0.98 -15.21
N LEU A 95 -2.01 -0.30 -14.88
CA LEU A 95 -2.92 -1.21 -15.58
C LEU A 95 -4.38 -0.74 -15.51
N LEU A 96 -4.78 -0.07 -14.42
CA LEU A 96 -6.13 0.50 -14.27
C LEU A 96 -6.37 1.68 -15.24
N CYS A 97 -5.29 2.31 -15.70
CA CYS A 97 -5.32 3.36 -16.71
C CYS A 97 -5.24 2.81 -18.14
N GLY A 98 -5.23 1.48 -18.31
CA GLY A 98 -5.05 0.85 -19.61
C GLY A 98 -3.63 0.91 -20.16
N LEU A 99 -2.63 1.21 -19.31
CA LEU A 99 -1.22 1.16 -19.69
C LEU A 99 -0.70 -0.27 -19.51
N ASP A 100 -0.31 -0.89 -20.60
CA ASP A 100 0.23 -2.24 -20.67
C ASP A 100 1.77 -2.26 -20.56
N ARG A 101 2.31 -3.33 -19.96
CA ARG A 101 3.75 -3.55 -19.81
C ARG A 101 4.31 -4.04 -21.16
N THR A 102 4.57 -3.11 -22.10
CA THR A 102 5.32 -3.40 -23.33
C THR A 102 6.80 -3.07 -23.18
#